data_AF-A0A4Q2A4Z5-F1
#
_entry.id   AF-A0A4Q2A4Z5-F1
#
_cell.length_a   1.000
_cell.length_b   1.000
_cell.length_c   1.000
_cell.angle_alpha   90.00
_cell.angle_beta   90.00
_cell.angle_gamma   90.00
#
_symmetry.space_group_name_H-M   'P 1'
#
loop_
_entity.id
_entity.type
_entity.pdbx_description
1 polymer ?
#
loop_
_entity_poly.entity_id
_entity_poly.type
_entity_poly.pdbx_seq_one_letter_code
_entity_poly.pdbx_strand_id
1 'polypeptide(L)'
;MADFEERADQLSLNLIDSSLVDGEMFKRARKKLIAPGAKLLVGPRGTGKTHLMRYTYLHALRTPASPLVLYASFNRYLHLEPLLKRSTDALTRFHSWVLAKLLLSCFQWLEDANKDVNELAEHDELYNKAKLSQLVELLERGSGDELYEELGRHLTVDRVTHAVRILTSKFSRTRAVLLLDDAALSLSDQYLAAFFEVFRLLKAEHVAPKAAVYPGTTQYGPTFHAFHEVEEIPLWLSVEDPDFSRIMGEIAVRRLAGPEIGEINSDALELLKYVSFGIPRAFLRLLRAYVETESGTLQQKINRITEQQVVLIGAEYDSLKLKVPQFASLVALGRQLFDNAVQAVAAVQSRNPNSQNIVLGVREERDQGPLIDRMFRFLVEVGLLFPLQAVSHGPGRKYLRFIPHLAFLLKEGAFREGRKASVRTLPLIMQQPASKHPVRRDLLSLVGAQAAQQIKLDLPPCQNCGAHRLNDSQLFCHNCGERLVAASLFEECMKLPLKKVPGISQTLISRVTRETQLRTIGDIYSSQNASADLQETNYVGPRRAQGIIERVTAVIDEFLS
;
A
#
# COMPACT_ATOMS: atom_id res chain seq x y z
N MET A 1 -4.30 -19.52 -21.25
CA MET A 1 -3.57 -18.77 -20.22
C MET A 1 -4.28 -19.02 -18.91
N ALA A 2 -3.56 -19.51 -17.89
CA ALA A 2 -4.13 -19.55 -16.55
C ALA A 2 -4.17 -18.11 -16.03
N ASP A 3 -5.33 -17.63 -15.58
CA ASP A 3 -5.40 -16.39 -14.81
C ASP A 3 -4.57 -16.60 -13.54
N PHE A 4 -3.36 -16.04 -13.47
CA PHE A 4 -2.56 -16.05 -12.24
C PHE A 4 -2.86 -14.78 -11.45
N GLU A 5 -3.11 -14.87 -10.15
CA GLU A 5 -3.50 -13.72 -9.34
C GLU A 5 -2.26 -12.95 -8.84
N GLU A 6 -2.18 -11.65 -9.12
CA GLU A 6 -1.06 -10.79 -8.69
C GLU A 6 -1.22 -10.37 -7.22
N ARG A 7 -2.46 -10.19 -6.78
CA ARG A 7 -2.83 -9.65 -5.47
C ARG A 7 -2.84 -10.72 -4.39
N ALA A 8 -2.07 -10.49 -3.33
CA ALA A 8 -1.95 -11.47 -2.26
C ALA A 8 -3.24 -11.65 -1.44
N ASP A 9 -4.11 -10.64 -1.39
CA ASP A 9 -5.41 -10.67 -0.73
C ASP A 9 -6.43 -11.58 -1.43
N GLN A 10 -6.29 -11.78 -2.75
CA GLN A 10 -7.20 -12.58 -3.57
C GLN A 10 -6.80 -14.07 -3.65
N LEU A 11 -5.66 -14.45 -3.08
CA LEU A 11 -5.19 -15.84 -3.07
C LEU A 11 -5.96 -16.69 -2.04
N SER A 12 -6.13 -17.98 -2.32
CA SER A 12 -6.56 -18.95 -1.30
C SER A 12 -5.44 -19.20 -0.27
N LEU A 13 -5.80 -19.61 0.95
CA LEU A 13 -4.80 -19.93 1.99
C LEU A 13 -3.84 -21.05 1.56
N ASN A 14 -4.32 -22.04 0.79
CA ASN A 14 -3.49 -23.12 0.27
C ASN A 14 -2.39 -22.60 -0.68
N LEU A 15 -2.72 -21.60 -1.51
CA LEU A 15 -1.77 -21.00 -2.44
C LEU A 15 -0.79 -20.05 -1.74
N ILE A 16 -1.18 -19.45 -0.61
CA ILE A 16 -0.27 -18.65 0.24
C ILE A 16 0.85 -19.53 0.82
N ASP A 17 0.52 -20.72 1.30
CA ASP A 17 1.48 -21.65 1.93
C ASP A 17 2.59 -22.08 0.96
N SER A 18 2.20 -22.46 -0.27
CA SER A 18 3.14 -22.93 -1.28
C SER A 18 3.96 -21.81 -1.93
N SER A 19 3.58 -20.54 -1.72
CA SER A 19 4.17 -19.41 -2.45
C SER A 19 5.12 -18.51 -1.67
N LEU A 20 5.32 -18.73 -0.36
CA LEU A 20 6.33 -17.96 0.39
C LEU A 20 7.73 -18.39 -0.01
N VAL A 21 8.63 -17.43 -0.26
CA VAL A 21 10.02 -17.67 -0.64
C VAL A 21 10.97 -17.76 0.55
N ASP A 22 12.04 -18.54 0.40
CA ASP A 22 13.09 -18.63 1.41
C ASP A 22 14.13 -17.50 1.25
N GLY A 23 13.88 -16.39 1.95
CA GLY A 23 14.83 -15.29 2.12
C GLY A 23 14.97 -14.87 3.58
N GLU A 24 16.18 -14.46 3.98
CA GLU A 24 16.48 -14.08 5.38
C GLU A 24 15.58 -12.92 5.85
N MET A 25 15.34 -11.92 4.99
CA MET A 25 14.43 -10.80 5.27
C MET A 25 13.02 -11.30 5.67
N PHE A 26 12.42 -12.20 4.86
CA PHE A 26 11.09 -12.74 5.12
C PHE A 26 11.07 -13.61 6.38
N LYS A 27 12.11 -14.43 6.60
CA LYS A 27 12.28 -15.23 7.83
C LYS A 27 12.36 -14.35 9.07
N ARG A 28 13.16 -13.28 9.04
CA ARG A 28 13.33 -12.31 10.14
C ARG A 28 12.02 -11.58 10.41
N ALA A 29 11.36 -11.08 9.35
CA ALA A 29 10.09 -10.39 9.47
C ALA A 29 9.01 -11.29 10.09
N ARG A 30 8.89 -12.56 9.66
CA ARG A 30 7.97 -13.54 10.27
C ARG A 30 8.25 -13.77 11.75
N LYS A 31 9.52 -13.97 12.13
CA LYS A 31 9.93 -14.15 13.53
C LYS A 31 9.51 -12.93 14.38
N LYS A 32 9.63 -11.73 13.82
CA LYS A 32 9.22 -10.48 14.47
C LYS A 32 7.70 -10.34 14.55
N LEU A 33 6.95 -10.71 13.52
CA LEU A 33 5.48 -10.70 13.52
C LEU A 33 4.91 -11.60 14.62
N ILE A 34 5.49 -12.77 14.86
CA ILE A 34 5.06 -13.65 15.95
C ILE A 34 5.63 -13.24 17.31
N ALA A 35 6.56 -12.28 17.41
CA ALA A 35 7.20 -11.93 18.69
C ALA A 35 6.34 -11.00 19.57
N PRO A 36 6.56 -10.96 20.90
CA PRO A 36 5.85 -10.08 21.83
C PRO A 36 6.02 -8.58 21.51
N GLY A 37 5.13 -7.76 22.05
CA GLY A 37 5.15 -6.30 21.86
C GLY A 37 4.61 -5.84 20.51
N ALA A 38 4.25 -4.56 20.42
CA ALA A 38 3.66 -3.97 19.23
C ALA A 38 4.71 -3.72 18.15
N LYS A 39 4.38 -3.99 16.88
CA LYS A 39 5.31 -3.79 15.74
C LYS A 39 4.58 -3.30 14.50
N LEU A 40 5.30 -2.56 13.66
CA LEU A 40 4.81 -2.10 12.37
C LEU A 40 5.63 -2.72 11.24
N LEU A 41 4.96 -3.33 10.27
CA LEU A 41 5.57 -3.85 9.06
C LEU A 41 5.57 -2.74 8.00
N VAL A 42 6.73 -2.18 7.72
CA VAL A 42 6.88 -0.95 6.92
C VAL A 42 7.47 -1.26 5.56
N GLY A 43 6.84 -0.79 4.49
CA GLY A 43 7.42 -0.88 3.15
C GLY A 43 6.47 -0.39 2.06
N PRO A 44 6.98 -0.18 0.84
CA PRO A 44 6.16 0.21 -0.31
C PRO A 44 4.97 -0.73 -0.57
N ARG A 45 4.04 -0.26 -1.38
CA ARG A 45 2.95 -1.10 -1.90
C ARG A 45 3.51 -2.26 -2.73
N GLY A 46 2.92 -3.44 -2.58
CA GLY A 46 3.30 -4.62 -3.36
C GLY A 46 4.57 -5.37 -2.92
N THR A 47 5.21 -5.00 -1.79
CA THR A 47 6.39 -5.70 -1.26
C THR A 47 6.10 -7.06 -0.61
N GLY A 48 4.83 -7.45 -0.47
CA GLY A 48 4.41 -8.73 0.09
C GLY A 48 4.00 -8.69 1.57
N LYS A 49 3.65 -7.52 2.12
CA LYS A 49 3.17 -7.37 3.51
C LYS A 49 1.98 -8.30 3.82
N THR A 50 0.91 -8.21 3.03
CA THR A 50 -0.28 -9.07 3.11
C THR A 50 0.05 -10.54 2.99
N HIS A 51 0.87 -10.91 2.00
CA HIS A 51 1.31 -12.30 1.81
C HIS A 51 2.00 -12.85 3.06
N LEU A 52 2.95 -12.08 3.61
CA LEU A 52 3.68 -12.46 4.81
C LEU A 52 2.78 -12.58 6.05
N MET A 53 1.82 -11.66 6.22
CA MET A 53 0.86 -11.72 7.33
C MET A 53 -0.04 -12.95 7.22
N ARG A 54 -0.64 -13.20 6.05
CA ARG A 54 -1.49 -14.37 5.80
C ARG A 54 -0.73 -15.69 5.95
N TYR A 55 0.51 -15.74 5.49
CA TYR A 55 1.38 -16.89 5.70
C TYR A 55 1.67 -17.12 7.18
N THR A 56 1.98 -16.04 7.92
CA THR A 56 2.27 -16.11 9.36
C THR A 56 1.06 -16.63 10.14
N TYR A 57 -0.15 -16.15 9.79
CA TYR A 57 -1.41 -16.64 10.31
C TYR A 57 -1.58 -18.15 10.09
N LEU A 58 -1.49 -18.61 8.83
CA LEU A 58 -1.66 -20.01 8.48
C LEU A 58 -0.64 -20.93 9.16
N HIS A 59 0.63 -20.52 9.20
CA HIS A 59 1.68 -21.29 9.86
C HIS A 59 1.44 -21.42 11.37
N ALA A 60 1.02 -20.34 12.03
CA ALA A 60 0.74 -20.36 13.47
C ALA A 60 -0.53 -21.17 13.81
N LEU A 61 -1.56 -21.09 12.95
CA LEU A 61 -2.77 -21.91 13.05
C LEU A 61 -2.42 -23.41 13.16
N ARG A 62 -1.52 -23.86 12.29
CA ARG A 62 -1.06 -25.27 12.21
C ARG A 62 0.00 -25.66 13.24
N THR A 63 0.58 -24.69 13.96
CA THR A 63 1.68 -24.95 14.91
C THR A 63 1.20 -24.72 16.34
N PRO A 64 0.89 -25.76 17.14
CA PRO A 64 0.35 -25.61 18.50
C PRO A 64 1.23 -24.77 19.44
N ALA A 65 2.55 -24.85 19.29
CA ALA A 65 3.51 -24.08 20.10
C ALA A 65 3.58 -22.58 19.72
N SER A 66 3.00 -22.18 18.59
CA SER A 66 2.91 -20.77 18.20
C SER A 66 1.83 -20.05 19.00
N PRO A 67 1.93 -18.71 19.16
CA PRO A 67 0.84 -17.93 19.74
C PRO A 67 -0.44 -18.07 18.90
N LEU A 68 -1.59 -17.74 19.49
CA LEU A 68 -2.83 -17.55 18.75
C LEU A 68 -2.61 -16.37 17.78
N VAL A 69 -2.72 -16.59 16.47
CA VAL A 69 -2.58 -15.49 15.50
C VAL A 69 -3.94 -15.23 14.89
N LEU A 70 -4.41 -14.00 14.99
CA LEU A 70 -5.65 -13.54 14.37
C LEU A 70 -5.30 -12.57 13.24
N TYR A 71 -6.03 -12.64 12.13
CA TYR A 71 -5.81 -11.80 10.96
C TYR A 71 -7.07 -10.99 10.64
N ALA A 72 -6.92 -9.67 10.53
CA ALA A 72 -7.98 -8.76 10.14
C ALA A 72 -7.46 -7.81 9.05
N SER A 73 -8.22 -7.67 7.96
CA SER A 73 -7.94 -6.69 6.90
C SER A 73 -8.85 -5.48 7.05
N PHE A 74 -8.31 -4.28 6.82
CA PHE A 74 -9.05 -3.01 6.94
C PHE A 74 -9.11 -2.23 5.62
N ASN A 75 -8.92 -2.91 4.49
CA ASN A 75 -8.92 -2.32 3.14
C ASN A 75 -10.15 -1.46 2.77
N ARG A 76 -11.31 -1.69 3.41
CA ARG A 76 -12.55 -0.95 3.15
C ARG A 76 -12.80 0.26 4.05
N TYR A 77 -11.84 0.64 4.89
CA TYR A 77 -12.06 1.69 5.89
C TYR A 77 -12.50 3.05 5.30
N LEU A 78 -12.09 3.39 4.07
CA LEU A 78 -12.50 4.63 3.38
C LEU A 78 -13.96 4.67 2.99
N HIS A 79 -14.65 3.52 2.97
CA HIS A 79 -16.10 3.49 2.76
C HIS A 79 -16.85 4.18 3.91
N LEU A 80 -16.24 4.25 5.10
CA LEU A 80 -16.79 4.95 6.24
C LEU A 80 -16.58 6.47 6.14
N GLU A 81 -15.66 6.97 5.30
CA GLU A 81 -15.24 8.38 5.26
C GLU A 81 -16.41 9.38 5.11
N PRO A 82 -17.46 9.11 4.33
CA PRO A 82 -18.65 9.96 4.27
C PRO A 82 -19.32 10.20 5.64
N LEU A 83 -19.19 9.28 6.59
CA LEU A 83 -19.71 9.43 7.95
C LEU A 83 -19.06 10.63 8.66
N LEU A 84 -17.79 10.96 8.40
CA LEU A 84 -17.11 12.12 8.99
C LEU A 84 -17.83 13.44 8.71
N LYS A 85 -18.56 13.52 7.59
CA LYS A 85 -19.34 14.70 7.21
C LYS A 85 -20.77 14.65 7.72
N ARG A 86 -21.35 13.45 7.83
CA ARG A 86 -22.78 13.24 8.08
C ARG A 86 -23.12 13.08 9.56
N SER A 87 -22.20 12.55 10.36
CA SER A 87 -22.48 12.23 11.76
C SER A 87 -21.43 12.78 12.73
N THR A 88 -21.90 13.19 13.90
CA THR A 88 -21.05 13.68 15.00
C THR A 88 -20.31 12.56 15.73
N ASP A 89 -20.82 11.31 15.64
CA ASP A 89 -20.26 10.11 16.27
C ASP A 89 -19.41 9.26 15.31
N ALA A 90 -19.02 9.81 14.15
CA ALA A 90 -18.36 9.07 13.08
C ALA A 90 -17.08 8.33 13.51
N LEU A 91 -16.28 8.92 14.41
CA LEU A 91 -15.08 8.28 14.96
C LEU A 91 -15.44 7.12 15.89
N THR A 92 -16.49 7.26 16.70
CA THR A 92 -16.98 6.18 17.56
C THR A 92 -17.51 5.01 16.74
N ARG A 93 -18.22 5.28 15.65
CA ARG A 93 -18.67 4.25 14.69
C ARG A 93 -17.50 3.56 14.00
N PHE A 94 -16.47 4.33 13.63
CA PHE A 94 -15.24 3.78 13.10
C PHE A 94 -14.54 2.86 14.11
N HIS A 95 -14.45 3.25 15.39
CA HIS A 95 -13.94 2.37 16.45
C HIS A 95 -14.74 1.08 16.55
N SER A 96 -16.07 1.15 16.60
CA SER A 96 -16.93 -0.03 16.64
C SER A 96 -16.73 -0.93 15.41
N TRP A 97 -16.54 -0.35 14.22
CA TRP A 97 -16.22 -1.10 13.01
C TRP A 97 -14.87 -1.83 13.14
N VAL A 98 -13.82 -1.17 13.63
CA VAL A 98 -12.51 -1.81 13.86
C VAL A 98 -12.65 -2.97 14.86
N LEU A 99 -13.33 -2.75 15.99
CA LEU A 99 -13.53 -3.75 17.03
C LEU A 99 -14.37 -4.93 16.54
N ALA A 100 -15.42 -4.68 15.75
CA ALA A 100 -16.22 -5.72 15.12
C ALA A 100 -15.38 -6.61 14.20
N LYS A 101 -14.49 -6.02 13.38
CA LYS A 101 -13.58 -6.81 12.52
C LYS A 101 -12.58 -7.65 13.32
N LEU A 102 -12.12 -7.15 14.46
CA LEU A 102 -11.28 -7.94 15.38
C LEU A 102 -12.04 -9.12 15.97
N LEU A 103 -13.28 -8.93 16.43
CA LEU A 103 -14.13 -10.03 16.89
C LEU A 103 -14.42 -11.03 15.77
N LEU A 104 -14.71 -10.56 14.55
CA LEU A 104 -14.87 -11.43 13.38
C LEU A 104 -13.60 -12.23 13.07
N SER A 105 -12.40 -11.68 13.31
CA SER A 105 -11.15 -12.44 13.16
C SER A 105 -11.02 -13.61 14.16
N CYS A 106 -11.62 -13.50 15.34
CA CYS A 106 -11.71 -14.60 16.31
C CYS A 106 -12.59 -15.74 15.77
N PHE A 107 -13.74 -15.42 15.19
CA PHE A 107 -14.62 -16.41 14.55
C PHE A 107 -13.96 -17.06 13.33
N GLN A 108 -13.31 -16.26 12.48
CA GLN A 108 -12.58 -16.78 11.32
C GLN A 108 -11.49 -17.77 11.74
N TRP A 109 -10.79 -17.50 12.84
CA TRP A 109 -9.80 -18.42 13.37
C TRP A 109 -10.40 -19.76 13.81
N LEU A 110 -11.57 -19.75 14.48
CA LEU A 110 -12.28 -20.98 14.86
C LEU A 110 -12.66 -21.79 13.63
N GLU A 111 -13.19 -21.13 12.59
CA GLU A 111 -13.58 -21.78 11.34
C GLU A 111 -12.38 -22.40 10.63
N ASP A 112 -11.30 -21.63 10.45
CA ASP A 112 -10.08 -22.12 9.79
C ASP A 112 -9.40 -23.25 10.59
N ALA A 113 -9.56 -23.26 11.93
CA ALA A 113 -9.08 -24.30 12.82
C ALA A 113 -10.02 -25.54 12.89
N ASN A 114 -11.16 -25.52 12.18
CA ASN A 114 -12.24 -26.50 12.29
C ASN A 114 -12.69 -26.72 13.74
N LYS A 115 -12.95 -25.62 14.46
CA LYS A 115 -13.45 -25.59 15.84
C LYS A 115 -14.88 -25.07 15.87
N ASP A 116 -15.56 -25.31 16.99
CA ASP A 116 -16.93 -24.85 17.16
C ASP A 116 -16.95 -23.32 17.31
N VAL A 117 -17.68 -22.66 16.40
CA VAL A 117 -17.86 -21.20 16.39
C VAL A 117 -18.70 -20.70 17.56
N ASN A 118 -19.52 -21.58 18.15
CA ASN A 118 -20.36 -21.24 19.30
C ASN A 118 -19.55 -21.04 20.58
N GLU A 119 -18.30 -21.50 20.63
CA GLU A 119 -17.42 -21.33 21.80
C GLU A 119 -17.30 -19.88 22.24
N LEU A 120 -17.33 -18.91 21.31
CA LEU A 120 -17.35 -17.49 21.67
C LEU A 120 -18.75 -17.02 22.06
N ALA A 121 -19.77 -17.39 21.29
CA ALA A 121 -21.15 -16.93 21.49
C ALA A 121 -21.72 -17.30 22.88
N GLU A 122 -21.25 -18.39 23.48
CA GLU A 122 -21.65 -18.83 24.83
C GLU A 122 -21.18 -17.89 25.96
N HIS A 123 -20.14 -17.08 25.73
CA HIS A 123 -19.55 -16.23 26.77
C HIS A 123 -20.12 -14.80 26.82
N ASP A 124 -20.70 -14.32 25.72
CA ASP A 124 -21.22 -12.96 25.61
C ASP A 124 -22.21 -12.90 24.44
N GLU A 125 -23.43 -12.41 24.69
CA GLU A 125 -24.47 -12.30 23.66
C GLU A 125 -24.06 -11.37 22.50
N LEU A 126 -23.12 -10.45 22.75
CA LEU A 126 -22.57 -9.57 21.71
C LEU A 126 -21.57 -10.30 20.79
N TYR A 127 -21.07 -11.47 21.17
CA TYR A 127 -20.25 -12.33 20.33
C TYR A 127 -21.14 -13.11 19.36
N ASN A 128 -21.88 -12.37 18.53
CA ASN A 128 -22.74 -12.92 17.50
C ASN A 128 -22.14 -12.64 16.12
N LYS A 129 -21.59 -13.66 15.48
CA LYS A 129 -20.93 -13.55 14.17
C LYS A 129 -21.86 -12.88 13.13
N ALA A 130 -23.12 -13.29 13.05
CA ALA A 130 -24.05 -12.79 12.05
C ALA A 130 -24.33 -11.29 12.24
N LYS A 131 -24.62 -10.86 13.48
CA LYS A 131 -24.85 -9.43 13.77
C LYS A 131 -23.59 -8.59 13.59
N LEU A 132 -22.41 -9.11 13.95
CA LEU A 132 -21.13 -8.41 13.74
C LEU A 132 -20.83 -8.22 12.25
N SER A 133 -21.02 -9.26 11.43
CA SER A 133 -20.89 -9.17 9.97
C SER A 133 -21.87 -8.16 9.38
N GLN A 134 -23.14 -8.20 9.79
CA GLN A 134 -24.15 -7.26 9.35
C GLN A 134 -23.82 -5.82 9.73
N LEU A 135 -23.32 -5.59 10.96
CA LEU A 135 -22.89 -4.27 11.42
C LEU A 135 -21.77 -3.71 10.54
N VAL A 136 -20.75 -4.53 10.25
CA VAL A 136 -19.62 -4.14 9.38
C VAL A 136 -20.12 -3.75 7.99
N GLU A 137 -20.98 -4.55 7.37
CA GLU A 137 -21.52 -4.29 6.04
C GLU A 137 -22.38 -3.03 5.98
N LEU A 138 -23.23 -2.79 6.99
CA LEU A 138 -24.09 -1.61 7.05
C LEU A 138 -23.27 -0.33 7.26
N LEU A 139 -22.28 -0.35 8.16
CA LEU A 139 -21.39 0.79 8.37
C LEU A 139 -20.57 1.13 7.12
N GLU A 140 -20.08 0.12 6.39
CA GLU A 140 -19.40 0.30 5.09
C GLU A 140 -20.33 0.90 4.02
N ARG A 141 -21.65 0.76 4.15
CA ARG A 141 -22.64 1.40 3.25
C ARG A 141 -23.14 2.76 3.77
N GLY A 142 -22.61 3.23 4.90
CA GLY A 142 -23.04 4.46 5.55
C GLY A 142 -24.45 4.37 6.15
N SER A 143 -24.87 3.18 6.59
CA SER A 143 -26.17 2.91 7.22
C SER A 143 -26.02 2.09 8.52
N GLY A 144 -27.12 1.55 9.05
CA GLY A 144 -27.10 0.64 10.20
C GLY A 144 -27.16 1.31 11.57
N ASP A 145 -27.80 2.48 11.67
CA ASP A 145 -27.97 3.21 12.94
C ASP A 145 -28.60 2.35 14.05
N GLU A 146 -29.67 1.61 13.72
CA GLU A 146 -30.36 0.75 14.69
C GLU A 146 -29.46 -0.35 15.23
N LEU A 147 -28.75 -1.07 14.36
CA LEU A 147 -27.82 -2.13 14.76
C LEU A 147 -26.58 -1.57 15.47
N TYR A 148 -26.16 -0.34 15.13
CA TYR A 148 -25.11 0.35 15.85
C TYR A 148 -25.54 0.66 17.29
N GLU A 149 -26.76 1.16 17.51
CA GLU A 149 -27.28 1.41 18.85
C GLU A 149 -27.50 0.11 19.65
N GLU A 150 -27.96 -0.96 18.98
CA GLU A 150 -28.19 -2.26 19.63
C GLU A 150 -26.89 -2.97 20.01
N LEU A 151 -25.89 -2.96 19.11
CA LEU A 151 -24.67 -3.77 19.22
C LEU A 151 -23.40 -2.90 19.20
N GLY A 152 -23.27 -2.05 18.17
CA GLY A 152 -22.04 -1.33 17.86
C GLY A 152 -21.50 -0.46 18.99
N ARG A 153 -22.35 0.31 19.67
CA ARG A 153 -21.97 1.20 20.78
C ARG A 153 -21.44 0.46 22.01
N HIS A 154 -21.73 -0.83 22.13
CA HIS A 154 -21.33 -1.69 23.24
C HIS A 154 -20.02 -2.43 22.98
N LEU A 155 -19.47 -2.34 21.76
CA LEU A 155 -18.18 -2.92 21.42
C LEU A 155 -17.05 -2.08 22.01
N THR A 156 -16.16 -2.73 22.77
CA THR A 156 -15.00 -2.10 23.40
C THR A 156 -13.73 -2.91 23.18
N VAL A 157 -12.57 -2.28 23.39
CA VAL A 157 -11.28 -2.99 23.36
C VAL A 157 -11.24 -4.12 24.39
N ASP A 158 -11.83 -3.91 25.56
CA ASP A 158 -11.90 -4.93 26.63
C ASP A 158 -12.64 -6.19 26.18
N ARG A 159 -13.75 -6.05 25.44
CA ARG A 159 -14.47 -7.19 24.86
C ARG A 159 -13.63 -7.93 23.82
N VAL A 160 -12.90 -7.22 22.96
CA VAL A 160 -11.95 -7.88 22.04
C VAL A 160 -10.89 -8.66 22.82
N THR A 161 -10.28 -8.05 23.83
CA THR A 161 -9.29 -8.70 24.68
C THR A 161 -9.89 -9.90 25.43
N HIS A 162 -11.14 -9.82 25.90
CA HIS A 162 -11.85 -10.92 26.53
C HIS A 162 -12.08 -12.10 25.57
N ALA A 163 -12.58 -11.85 24.36
CA ALA A 163 -12.73 -12.88 23.33
C ALA A 163 -11.39 -13.56 22.99
N VAL A 164 -10.32 -12.76 22.86
CA VAL A 164 -8.97 -13.27 22.63
C VAL A 164 -8.49 -14.14 23.79
N ARG A 165 -8.74 -13.73 25.04
CA ARG A 165 -8.38 -14.51 26.24
C ARG A 165 -9.07 -15.86 26.27
N ILE A 166 -10.38 -15.90 26.00
CA ILE A 166 -11.16 -17.15 25.90
C ILE A 166 -10.46 -18.12 24.94
N LEU A 167 -10.14 -17.68 23.73
CA LEU A 167 -9.47 -18.51 22.73
C LEU A 167 -8.07 -18.94 23.19
N THR A 168 -7.25 -18.02 23.71
CA THR A 168 -5.90 -18.38 24.17
C THR A 168 -5.92 -19.41 25.29
N SER A 169 -6.84 -19.28 26.25
CA SER A 169 -6.99 -20.23 27.37
C SER A 169 -7.53 -21.57 26.90
N LYS A 170 -8.57 -21.57 26.06
CA LYS A 170 -9.21 -22.79 25.53
C LYS A 170 -8.26 -23.64 24.70
N PHE A 171 -7.43 -22.99 23.88
CA PHE A 171 -6.52 -23.65 22.94
C PHE A 171 -5.07 -23.69 23.42
N SER A 172 -4.82 -23.48 24.72
CA SER A 172 -3.51 -23.55 25.37
C SER A 172 -2.42 -22.73 24.66
N ARG A 173 -2.78 -21.53 24.18
CA ARG A 173 -1.86 -20.59 23.53
C ARG A 173 -1.35 -19.60 24.57
N THR A 174 -0.03 -19.40 24.62
CA THR A 174 0.61 -18.54 25.64
C THR A 174 0.26 -17.06 25.51
N ARG A 175 -0.10 -16.60 24.30
CA ARG A 175 -0.51 -15.23 23.98
C ARG A 175 -1.18 -15.18 22.63
N ALA A 176 -1.74 -14.02 22.30
CA ALA A 176 -2.26 -13.70 20.99
C ALA A 176 -1.42 -12.66 20.24
N VAL A 177 -1.46 -12.75 18.91
CA VAL A 177 -0.90 -11.79 17.97
C VAL A 177 -2.04 -11.36 17.06
N LEU A 178 -2.29 -10.06 16.97
CA LEU A 178 -3.27 -9.49 16.04
C LEU A 178 -2.51 -8.96 14.82
N LEU A 179 -2.74 -9.53 13.65
CA LEU A 179 -2.20 -9.07 12.37
C LEU A 179 -3.24 -8.19 11.69
N LEU A 180 -2.98 -6.88 11.71
CA LEU A 180 -3.87 -5.83 11.21
C LEU A 180 -3.35 -5.36 9.86
N ASP A 181 -3.86 -5.97 8.81
CA ASP A 181 -3.43 -5.69 7.44
C ASP A 181 -4.24 -4.57 6.82
N ASP A 182 -3.61 -3.81 5.93
CA ASP A 182 -4.25 -2.69 5.21
C ASP A 182 -4.92 -1.64 6.11
N ALA A 183 -4.54 -1.60 7.39
CA ALA A 183 -5.06 -0.65 8.39
C ALA A 183 -4.64 0.79 8.17
N ALA A 184 -3.56 1.00 7.43
CA ALA A 184 -2.98 2.30 7.21
C ALA A 184 -2.74 2.62 5.74
N LEU A 185 -3.51 2.00 4.83
CA LEU A 185 -3.65 2.51 3.46
C LEU A 185 -3.98 3.99 3.61
N SER A 186 -3.10 4.86 3.12
CA SER A 186 -3.22 6.33 3.11
C SER A 186 -4.68 6.76 3.01
N LEU A 187 -5.07 7.91 3.59
CA LEU A 187 -5.96 8.91 2.95
C LEU A 187 -6.84 9.69 3.94
N SER A 188 -7.42 9.05 4.97
CA SER A 188 -8.19 9.78 6.01
C SER A 188 -7.42 9.91 7.33
N ASP A 189 -6.80 11.06 7.55
CA ASP A 189 -5.96 11.36 8.72
C ASP A 189 -6.68 11.08 10.05
N GLN A 190 -7.98 11.39 10.13
CA GLN A 190 -8.80 11.19 11.33
C GLN A 190 -9.01 9.71 11.65
N TYR A 191 -9.24 8.88 10.62
CA TYR A 191 -9.41 7.44 10.80
C TYR A 191 -8.11 6.73 11.10
N LEU A 192 -7.00 7.18 10.54
CA LEU A 192 -5.69 6.64 10.89
C LEU A 192 -5.35 6.93 12.37
N ALA A 193 -5.55 8.16 12.83
CA ALA A 193 -5.38 8.51 14.24
C ALA A 193 -6.28 7.65 15.15
N ALA A 194 -7.58 7.56 14.84
CA ALA A 194 -8.54 6.73 15.55
C ALA A 194 -8.13 5.23 15.56
N PHE A 195 -7.63 4.73 14.43
CA PHE A 195 -7.13 3.36 14.34
C PHE A 195 -5.94 3.14 15.27
N PHE A 196 -4.97 4.06 15.31
CA PHE A 196 -3.80 3.94 16.16
C PHE A 196 -4.11 4.12 17.65
N GLU A 197 -5.19 4.82 18.01
CA GLU A 197 -5.73 4.80 19.38
C GLU A 197 -6.17 3.40 19.77
N VAL A 198 -6.98 2.73 18.94
CA VAL A 198 -7.39 1.33 19.17
C VAL A 198 -6.16 0.40 19.19
N PHE A 199 -5.23 0.56 18.24
CA PHE A 199 -3.99 -0.21 18.17
C PHE A 199 -3.18 -0.14 19.47
N ARG A 200 -3.03 1.07 20.02
CA ARG A 200 -2.32 1.31 21.27
C ARG A 200 -3.03 0.64 22.45
N LEU A 201 -4.35 0.73 22.52
CA LEU A 201 -5.16 0.14 23.59
C LEU A 201 -5.19 -1.40 23.53
N LEU A 202 -5.06 -2.01 22.35
CA LEU A 202 -4.97 -3.47 22.20
C LEU A 202 -3.67 -4.06 22.75
N LYS A 203 -2.63 -3.24 22.95
CA LYS A 203 -1.34 -3.69 23.48
C LYS A 203 -1.51 -4.08 24.95
N ALA A 204 -1.53 -5.39 25.20
CA ALA A 204 -1.60 -5.97 26.54
C ALA A 204 -0.49 -7.02 26.73
N GLU A 205 -0.28 -7.48 27.96
CA GLU A 205 0.74 -8.50 28.28
C GLU A 205 0.60 -9.77 27.40
N HIS A 206 -0.64 -10.20 27.17
CA HIS A 206 -0.99 -11.39 26.40
C HIS A 206 -1.47 -11.08 24.97
N VAL A 207 -1.47 -9.82 24.53
CA VAL A 207 -1.91 -9.41 23.19
C VAL A 207 -0.87 -8.54 22.52
N ALA A 208 -0.32 -9.02 21.41
CA ALA A 208 0.72 -8.32 20.68
C ALA A 208 0.20 -7.85 19.31
N PRO A 209 -0.30 -6.61 19.18
CA PRO A 209 -0.79 -6.10 17.90
C PRO A 209 0.35 -5.87 16.91
N LYS A 210 0.08 -6.05 15.62
CA LYS A 210 0.98 -5.84 14.47
C LYS A 210 0.18 -5.15 13.38
N ALA A 211 0.72 -4.10 12.78
CA ALA A 211 0.04 -3.44 11.66
C ALA A 211 0.97 -3.27 10.45
N ALA A 212 0.42 -3.37 9.24
CA ALA A 212 1.10 -3.00 8.01
C ALA A 212 0.91 -1.49 7.77
N VAL A 213 2.01 -0.77 7.53
CA VAL A 213 1.98 0.69 7.37
C VAL A 213 2.83 1.18 6.20
N TYR A 214 2.57 2.41 5.79
CA TYR A 214 3.27 3.07 4.69
C TYR A 214 4.02 4.29 5.20
N PRO A 215 5.30 4.46 4.81
CA PRO A 215 6.16 5.46 5.44
C PRO A 215 5.74 6.90 5.15
N GLY A 216 5.16 7.17 3.99
CA GLY A 216 4.84 8.50 3.48
C GLY A 216 3.48 9.01 3.92
N THR A 217 2.47 8.17 3.99
CA THR A 217 1.08 8.59 4.12
C THR A 217 0.48 8.27 5.47
N THR A 218 0.96 7.25 6.17
CA THR A 218 0.45 6.90 7.50
C THR A 218 0.60 8.08 8.46
N GLN A 219 -0.50 8.43 9.13
CA GLN A 219 -0.57 9.42 10.20
C GLN A 219 -0.96 8.72 11.49
N TYR A 220 -0.13 8.86 12.51
CA TYR A 220 -0.30 8.16 13.78
C TYR A 220 -1.21 8.91 14.77
N GLY A 221 -1.45 10.20 14.54
CA GLY A 221 -2.13 11.07 15.51
C GLY A 221 -1.23 11.48 16.69
N PRO A 222 -1.71 12.39 17.55
CA PRO A 222 -0.93 12.93 18.66
C PRO A 222 -0.76 11.95 19.83
N THR A 223 -1.60 10.91 19.89
CA THR A 223 -1.68 9.96 21.01
C THR A 223 -0.83 8.70 20.82
N PHE A 224 -0.19 8.53 19.66
CA PHE A 224 0.64 7.38 19.33
C PHE A 224 2.03 7.81 18.82
N HIS A 225 3.05 7.58 19.64
CA HIS A 225 4.44 7.90 19.31
C HIS A 225 5.17 6.66 18.79
N ALA A 226 5.07 6.40 17.48
CA ALA A 226 5.59 5.19 16.85
C ALA A 226 7.05 4.86 17.26
N PHE A 227 7.95 5.85 17.28
CA PHE A 227 9.36 5.65 17.63
C PHE A 227 9.60 5.08 19.04
N HIS A 228 8.70 5.35 19.99
CA HIS A 228 8.81 4.89 21.37
C HIS A 228 7.90 3.70 21.70
N GLU A 229 6.86 3.46 20.90
CA GLU A 229 5.81 2.50 21.22
C GLU A 229 5.90 1.18 20.46
N VAL A 230 6.57 1.17 19.29
CA VAL A 230 6.63 0.04 18.36
C VAL A 230 8.02 -0.19 17.77
N GLU A 231 8.32 -1.44 17.44
CA GLU A 231 9.44 -1.79 16.57
C GLU A 231 8.99 -1.75 15.09
N GLU A 232 9.67 -0.97 14.26
CA GLU A 232 9.47 -0.99 12.81
C GLU A 232 10.27 -2.14 12.16
N ILE A 233 9.59 -2.93 11.35
CA ILE A 233 10.15 -4.05 10.59
C ILE A 233 10.13 -3.63 9.11
N PRO A 234 11.29 -3.25 8.52
CA PRO A 234 11.34 -2.93 7.10
C PRO A 234 11.10 -4.20 6.26
N LEU A 235 10.24 -4.09 5.26
CA LEU A 235 9.94 -5.14 4.29
C LEU A 235 10.05 -4.57 2.87
N TRP A 236 11.28 -4.53 2.38
CA TRP A 236 11.62 -4.20 1.00
C TRP A 236 12.98 -4.82 0.67
N LEU A 237 13.02 -5.69 -0.33
CA LEU A 237 14.24 -6.39 -0.71
C LEU A 237 15.18 -5.43 -1.45
N SER A 238 16.38 -5.21 -0.91
CA SER A 238 17.39 -4.35 -1.54
C SER A 238 17.97 -4.99 -2.79
N VAL A 239 18.19 -4.21 -3.84
CA VAL A 239 18.93 -4.65 -5.04
C VAL A 239 20.41 -4.91 -4.77
N GLU A 240 20.93 -4.47 -3.63
CA GLU A 240 22.29 -4.77 -3.15
C GLU A 240 22.34 -6.04 -2.28
N ASP A 241 21.20 -6.70 -2.02
CA ASP A 241 21.17 -7.97 -1.28
C ASP A 241 21.86 -9.07 -2.13
N PRO A 242 22.86 -9.80 -1.59
CA PRO A 242 23.54 -10.86 -2.32
C PRO A 242 22.61 -11.96 -2.85
N ASP A 243 21.50 -12.20 -2.14
CA ASP A 243 20.48 -13.18 -2.50
C ASP A 243 19.34 -12.59 -3.36
N PHE A 244 19.41 -11.30 -3.74
CA PHE A 244 18.34 -10.58 -4.44
C PHE A 244 17.80 -11.37 -5.64
N SER A 245 18.68 -11.75 -6.56
CA SER A 245 18.29 -12.42 -7.80
C SER A 245 17.70 -13.80 -7.55
N ARG A 246 18.24 -14.55 -6.58
CA ARG A 246 17.75 -15.86 -6.18
C ARG A 246 16.35 -15.75 -5.59
N ILE A 247 16.16 -14.86 -4.62
CA ILE A 247 14.87 -14.62 -3.95
C ILE A 247 13.83 -14.21 -4.98
N MET A 248 14.11 -13.23 -5.84
CA MET A 248 13.15 -12.81 -6.87
C MET A 248 12.85 -13.93 -7.87
N GLY A 249 13.85 -14.73 -8.25
CA GLY A 249 13.65 -15.91 -9.09
C GLY A 249 12.72 -16.95 -8.46
N GLU A 250 12.91 -17.27 -7.18
CA GLU A 250 12.03 -18.17 -6.43
C GLU A 250 10.59 -17.65 -6.37
N ILE A 251 10.38 -16.33 -6.29
CA ILE A 251 9.04 -15.74 -6.31
C ILE A 251 8.35 -16.08 -7.63
N ALA A 252 9.04 -15.91 -8.76
CA ALA A 252 8.47 -16.29 -10.06
C ALA A 252 8.12 -17.78 -10.08
N VAL A 253 9.04 -18.66 -9.68
CA VAL A 253 8.84 -20.13 -9.69
C VAL A 253 7.65 -20.57 -8.86
N ARG A 254 7.43 -19.98 -7.68
CA ARG A 254 6.32 -20.38 -6.81
C ARG A 254 4.98 -19.70 -7.14
N ARG A 255 4.99 -18.61 -7.92
CA ARG A 255 3.80 -17.81 -8.22
C ARG A 255 3.28 -18.01 -9.64
N LEU A 256 4.13 -18.37 -10.58
CA LEU A 256 3.77 -18.70 -11.96
C LEU A 256 3.70 -20.21 -12.14
N ALA A 257 2.82 -20.68 -13.02
CA ALA A 257 2.81 -22.08 -13.41
C ALA A 257 4.10 -22.39 -14.18
N GLY A 258 4.79 -23.48 -13.83
CA GLY A 258 6.10 -23.86 -14.41
C GLY A 258 6.27 -23.76 -15.93
N PRO A 259 5.24 -24.01 -16.78
CA PRO A 259 5.36 -23.85 -18.23
C PRO A 259 5.64 -22.41 -18.68
N GLU A 260 5.05 -21.41 -18.02
CA GLU A 260 5.09 -19.99 -18.45
C GLU A 260 6.47 -19.36 -18.23
N ILE A 261 7.21 -19.82 -17.20
CA ILE A 261 8.57 -19.34 -16.92
C ILE A 261 9.56 -19.84 -17.98
N GLY A 262 9.36 -21.07 -18.48
CA GLY A 262 10.23 -21.68 -19.49
C GLY A 262 10.24 -20.93 -20.82
N GLU A 263 9.19 -20.16 -21.10
CA GLU A 263 9.06 -19.34 -22.31
C GLU A 263 9.81 -17.99 -22.21
N ILE A 264 10.23 -17.60 -21.01
CA ILE A 264 10.89 -16.31 -20.77
C ILE A 264 12.41 -16.47 -20.96
N ASN A 265 12.98 -15.61 -21.80
CA ASN A 265 14.43 -15.55 -22.01
C ASN A 265 15.15 -15.26 -20.67
N SER A 266 16.23 -15.99 -20.37
CA SER A 266 16.93 -15.89 -19.08
C SER A 266 17.53 -14.50 -18.82
N ASP A 267 18.05 -13.83 -19.85
CA ASP A 267 18.60 -12.48 -19.70
C ASP A 267 17.48 -11.47 -19.41
N ALA A 268 16.33 -11.62 -20.08
CA ALA A 268 15.15 -10.80 -19.81
C ALA A 268 14.61 -11.04 -18.40
N LEU A 269 14.50 -12.29 -17.97
CA LEU A 269 14.06 -12.65 -16.62
C LEU A 269 14.95 -11.96 -15.58
N GLU A 270 16.27 -12.06 -15.74
CA GLU A 270 17.23 -11.45 -14.82
C GLU A 270 17.12 -9.92 -14.80
N LEU A 271 17.02 -9.28 -15.96
CA LEU A 271 16.80 -7.84 -16.05
C LEU A 271 15.50 -7.41 -15.35
N LEU A 272 14.41 -8.14 -15.58
CA LEU A 272 13.10 -7.80 -15.03
C LEU A 272 13.06 -7.90 -13.49
N LYS A 273 13.88 -8.76 -12.87
CA LYS A 273 14.07 -8.77 -11.41
C LYS A 273 14.57 -7.41 -10.92
N TYR A 274 15.60 -6.84 -11.55
CA TYR A 274 16.13 -5.52 -11.17
C TYR A 274 15.16 -4.38 -11.52
N VAL A 275 14.48 -4.45 -12.67
CA VAL A 275 13.46 -3.47 -13.07
C VAL A 275 12.27 -3.45 -12.10
N SER A 276 11.95 -4.58 -11.46
CA SER A 276 10.91 -4.64 -10.42
C SER A 276 11.30 -4.01 -9.08
N PHE A 277 12.59 -3.71 -8.91
CA PHE A 277 13.13 -2.98 -7.76
C PHE A 277 12.76 -3.59 -6.39
N GLY A 278 12.81 -4.93 -6.30
CA GLY A 278 12.54 -5.66 -5.06
C GLY A 278 11.06 -5.66 -4.64
N ILE A 279 10.15 -5.35 -5.57
CA ILE A 279 8.70 -5.36 -5.37
C ILE A 279 8.10 -6.57 -6.10
N PRO A 280 7.72 -7.66 -5.38
CA PRO A 280 7.19 -8.88 -5.96
C PRO A 280 5.98 -8.67 -6.89
N ARG A 281 5.02 -7.81 -6.50
CA ARG A 281 3.84 -7.51 -7.35
C ARG A 281 4.25 -6.87 -8.68
N ALA A 282 5.19 -5.93 -8.65
CA ALA A 282 5.71 -5.31 -9.86
C ALA A 282 6.42 -6.34 -10.74
N PHE A 283 7.19 -7.26 -10.14
CA PHE A 283 7.87 -8.32 -10.88
C PHE A 283 6.90 -9.24 -11.61
N LEU A 284 5.87 -9.75 -10.92
CA LEU A 284 4.87 -10.62 -11.54
C LEU A 284 4.14 -9.93 -12.70
N ARG A 285 3.77 -8.66 -12.53
CA ARG A 285 3.19 -7.84 -13.62
C ARG A 285 4.13 -7.68 -14.81
N LEU A 286 5.42 -7.46 -14.57
CA LEU A 286 6.42 -7.35 -15.64
C LEU A 286 6.57 -8.66 -16.42
N LEU A 287 6.51 -9.81 -15.73
CA LEU A 287 6.53 -11.13 -16.36
C LEU A 287 5.29 -11.36 -17.21
N ARG A 288 4.10 -10.98 -16.73
CA ARG A 288 2.86 -11.00 -17.52
C ARG A 288 2.99 -10.16 -18.79
N ALA A 289 3.39 -8.91 -18.64
CA ALA A 289 3.58 -8.00 -19.78
C ALA A 289 4.60 -8.54 -20.79
N TYR A 290 5.62 -9.27 -20.30
CA TYR A 290 6.54 -9.99 -21.15
C TYR A 290 5.83 -11.12 -21.91
N VAL A 291 5.14 -12.04 -21.25
CA VAL A 291 4.47 -13.16 -21.94
C VAL A 291 3.45 -12.67 -22.98
N GLU A 292 2.67 -11.63 -22.66
CA GLU A 292 1.62 -11.08 -23.54
C GLU A 292 2.16 -10.31 -24.76
N THR A 293 3.41 -9.84 -24.73
CA THR A 293 3.98 -9.06 -25.84
C THR A 293 4.56 -9.99 -26.91
N GLU A 294 3.82 -10.27 -27.98
CA GLU A 294 4.22 -11.21 -29.04
C GLU A 294 5.20 -10.64 -30.08
N SER A 295 5.30 -9.31 -30.24
CA SER A 295 6.00 -8.68 -31.36
C SER A 295 7.24 -7.88 -30.97
N GLY A 296 8.26 -7.91 -31.85
CA GLY A 296 9.49 -7.16 -31.74
C GLY A 296 10.70 -7.99 -31.29
N THR A 297 11.88 -7.41 -31.41
CA THR A 297 13.12 -8.00 -30.86
C THR A 297 13.08 -8.01 -29.33
N LEU A 298 13.87 -8.88 -28.70
CA LEU A 298 14.01 -8.97 -27.23
C LEU A 298 14.24 -7.57 -26.59
N GLN A 299 15.13 -6.77 -27.18
CA GLN A 299 15.44 -5.44 -26.68
C GLN A 299 14.26 -4.46 -26.81
N GLN A 300 13.54 -4.49 -27.94
CA GLN A 300 12.37 -3.63 -28.15
C GLN A 300 11.26 -3.97 -27.15
N LYS A 301 11.02 -5.26 -26.94
CA LYS A 301 10.05 -5.78 -25.97
C LYS A 301 10.37 -5.30 -24.56
N ILE A 302 11.62 -5.47 -24.12
CA ILE A 302 12.10 -5.00 -22.81
C ILE A 302 12.01 -3.47 -22.66
N ASN A 303 12.41 -2.70 -23.67
CA ASN A 303 12.33 -1.25 -23.62
C ASN A 303 10.88 -0.80 -23.42
N ARG A 304 9.94 -1.36 -24.19
CA ARG A 304 8.51 -1.06 -24.07
C ARG A 304 7.96 -1.38 -22.67
N ILE A 305 8.27 -2.56 -22.14
CA ILE A 305 7.84 -2.98 -20.79
C ILE A 305 8.43 -2.06 -19.72
N THR A 306 9.71 -1.71 -19.84
CA THR A 306 10.40 -0.80 -18.90
C THR A 306 9.80 0.61 -18.96
N GLU A 307 9.51 1.13 -20.15
CA GLU A 307 8.88 2.43 -20.34
C GLU A 307 7.48 2.48 -19.74
N GLN A 308 6.67 1.44 -19.96
CA GLN A 308 5.34 1.31 -19.36
C GLN A 308 5.42 1.25 -17.83
N GLN A 309 6.39 0.52 -17.27
CA GLN A 309 6.62 0.46 -15.83
C GLN A 309 6.98 1.82 -15.24
N VAL A 310 7.88 2.56 -15.90
CA VAL A 310 8.26 3.92 -15.49
C VAL A 310 7.05 4.86 -15.49
N VAL A 311 6.22 4.81 -16.54
CA VAL A 311 4.99 5.61 -16.63
C VAL A 311 4.03 5.25 -15.50
N LEU A 312 3.84 3.96 -15.22
CA LEU A 312 2.92 3.50 -14.17
C LEU A 312 3.36 3.95 -12.78
N ILE A 313 4.64 3.77 -12.41
CA ILE A 313 5.14 4.20 -11.10
C ILE A 313 5.10 5.74 -10.99
N GLY A 314 5.43 6.45 -12.06
CA GLY A 314 5.31 7.91 -12.11
C GLY A 314 3.88 8.38 -11.87
N ALA A 315 2.91 7.76 -12.55
CA ALA A 315 1.49 8.05 -12.39
C ALA A 315 0.97 7.74 -10.98
N GLU A 316 1.41 6.65 -10.35
CA GLU A 316 1.06 6.33 -8.96
C GLU A 316 1.55 7.43 -8.00
N TYR A 317 2.78 7.91 -8.19
CA TYR A 317 3.31 9.02 -7.39
C TYR A 317 2.55 10.33 -7.64
N ASP A 318 2.26 10.66 -8.90
CA ASP A 318 1.49 11.86 -9.24
C ASP A 318 0.06 11.80 -8.70
N SER A 319 -0.52 10.59 -8.58
CA SER A 319 -1.85 10.40 -7.98
C SER A 319 -1.92 10.86 -6.52
N LEU A 320 -0.78 10.92 -5.82
CA LEU A 320 -0.69 11.47 -4.45
C LEU A 320 -1.19 12.92 -4.38
N LYS A 321 -1.13 13.70 -5.46
CA LYS A 321 -1.68 15.07 -5.50
C LYS A 321 -3.20 15.09 -5.32
N LEU A 322 -3.89 14.08 -5.83
CA LEU A 322 -5.34 13.92 -5.67
C LEU A 322 -5.68 13.28 -4.34
N LYS A 323 -4.84 12.31 -3.95
CA LYS A 323 -4.99 11.48 -2.76
C LYS A 323 -4.70 12.26 -1.45
N VAL A 324 -3.69 13.11 -1.43
CA VAL A 324 -3.34 13.94 -0.26
C VAL A 324 -3.17 15.39 -0.69
N PRO A 325 -4.27 16.09 -1.03
CA PRO A 325 -4.22 17.39 -1.72
C PRO A 325 -3.45 18.46 -0.93
N GLN A 326 -3.43 18.38 0.40
CA GLN A 326 -2.64 19.29 1.25
C GLN A 326 -1.12 19.21 1.03
N PHE A 327 -0.63 18.20 0.32
CA PHE A 327 0.78 18.03 -0.04
C PHE A 327 1.01 18.11 -1.56
N ALA A 328 0.08 18.61 -2.37
CA ALA A 328 0.18 18.58 -3.83
C ALA A 328 1.45 19.25 -4.38
N SER A 329 1.83 20.42 -3.87
CA SER A 329 3.05 21.16 -4.19
C SER A 329 4.29 20.37 -3.74
N LEU A 330 4.23 19.72 -2.58
CA LEU A 330 5.31 18.89 -2.06
C LEU A 330 5.54 17.64 -2.93
N VAL A 331 4.46 17.00 -3.39
CA VAL A 331 4.52 15.88 -4.34
C VAL A 331 5.10 16.35 -5.68
N ALA A 332 4.69 17.51 -6.21
CA ALA A 332 5.27 18.05 -7.43
C ALA A 332 6.78 18.31 -7.31
N LEU A 333 7.21 18.88 -6.18
CA LEU A 333 8.62 19.11 -5.89
C LEU A 333 9.41 17.81 -5.77
N GLY A 334 8.84 16.82 -5.09
CA GLY A 334 9.45 15.49 -4.94
C GLY A 334 9.63 14.78 -6.27
N ARG A 335 8.67 14.95 -7.21
CA ARG A 335 8.80 14.43 -8.59
C ARG A 335 9.99 15.07 -9.31
N GLN A 336 10.12 16.40 -9.24
CA GLN A 336 11.24 17.12 -9.84
C GLN A 336 12.58 16.70 -9.22
N LEU A 337 12.64 16.60 -7.88
CA LEU A 337 13.80 16.13 -7.15
C LEU A 337 14.24 14.74 -7.64
N PHE A 338 13.27 13.83 -7.76
CA PHE A 338 13.54 12.47 -8.19
C PHE A 338 14.07 12.41 -9.63
N ASP A 339 13.44 13.13 -10.56
CA ASP A 339 13.88 13.15 -11.95
C ASP A 339 15.32 13.71 -12.09
N ASN A 340 15.66 14.78 -11.34
CA ASN A 340 17.01 15.32 -11.29
C ASN A 340 18.02 14.39 -10.60
N ALA A 341 17.59 13.63 -9.59
CA ALA A 341 18.41 12.62 -8.95
C ALA A 341 18.74 11.46 -9.90
N VAL A 342 17.75 10.99 -10.68
CA VAL A 342 17.94 9.96 -11.71
C VAL A 342 18.98 10.41 -12.73
N GLN A 343 18.85 11.63 -13.26
CA GLN A 343 19.82 12.20 -14.20
C GLN A 343 21.24 12.27 -13.61
N ALA A 344 21.36 12.76 -12.38
CA ALA A 344 22.65 12.88 -11.70
C ALA A 344 23.34 11.52 -11.51
N VAL A 345 22.58 10.50 -11.09
CA VAL A 345 23.10 9.14 -10.87
C VAL A 345 23.42 8.46 -12.20
N ALA A 346 22.54 8.56 -13.20
CA ALA A 346 22.75 7.99 -14.53
C ALA A 346 24.00 8.56 -15.23
N ALA A 347 24.26 9.86 -15.08
CA ALA A 347 25.45 10.50 -15.64
C ALA A 347 26.76 9.99 -15.02
N VAL A 348 26.76 9.61 -13.74
CA VAL A 348 27.94 9.03 -13.08
C VAL A 348 28.10 7.56 -13.41
N GLN A 349 27.01 6.78 -13.39
CA GLN A 349 27.03 5.35 -13.71
C GLN A 349 27.49 5.08 -15.14
N SER A 350 26.96 5.82 -16.12
CA SER A 350 27.31 5.63 -17.54
C SER A 350 28.79 5.91 -17.86
N ARG A 351 29.46 6.73 -17.05
CA ARG A 351 30.90 7.00 -17.17
C ARG A 351 31.78 5.92 -16.50
N ASN A 352 31.20 5.11 -15.62
CA ASN A 352 31.92 4.13 -14.81
C ASN A 352 31.29 2.73 -14.92
N PRO A 353 31.28 2.10 -16.12
CA PRO A 353 30.58 0.84 -16.35
C PRO A 353 31.13 -0.34 -15.52
N ASN A 354 32.37 -0.24 -15.05
CA ASN A 354 33.04 -1.30 -14.26
C ASN A 354 32.76 -1.22 -12.75
N SER A 355 31.79 -0.41 -12.33
CA SER A 355 31.44 -0.26 -10.91
C SER A 355 29.98 0.11 -10.74
N GLN A 356 29.40 -0.29 -9.61
CA GLN A 356 28.01 0.01 -9.28
C GLN A 356 27.94 1.36 -8.54
N ASN A 357 27.53 2.41 -9.27
CA ASN A 357 27.33 3.79 -8.82
C ASN A 357 25.83 4.16 -8.89
N ILE A 358 24.99 3.43 -8.16
CA ILE A 358 23.54 3.64 -8.14
C ILE A 358 23.04 4.39 -6.91
N VAL A 359 23.93 4.71 -5.96
CA VAL A 359 23.54 5.33 -4.69
C VAL A 359 23.62 6.86 -4.79
N LEU A 360 22.52 7.52 -4.49
CA LEU A 360 22.42 8.96 -4.25
C LEU A 360 22.70 9.27 -2.78
N GLY A 361 23.51 10.29 -2.51
CA GLY A 361 23.69 10.86 -1.17
C GLY A 361 23.18 12.29 -1.14
N VAL A 362 22.13 12.57 -0.38
CA VAL A 362 21.59 13.93 -0.19
C VAL A 362 22.09 14.47 1.14
N ARG A 363 22.75 15.62 1.12
CA ARG A 363 23.22 16.27 2.36
C ARG A 363 22.03 16.69 3.22
N GLU A 364 22.04 16.26 4.49
CA GLU A 364 21.08 16.71 5.49
C GLU A 364 21.48 18.11 5.97
N GLU A 365 20.56 19.07 5.86
CA GLU A 365 20.75 20.42 6.39
C GLU A 365 20.21 20.51 7.82
N ARG A 366 20.82 21.35 8.67
CA ARG A 366 20.50 21.40 10.12
C ARG A 366 19.04 21.77 10.42
N ASP A 367 18.40 22.50 9.51
CA ASP A 367 17.01 22.96 9.61
C ASP A 367 16.11 22.32 8.55
N GLN A 368 16.37 21.05 8.17
CA GLN A 368 15.43 20.33 7.30
C GLN A 368 14.06 20.23 7.98
N GLY A 369 13.10 20.98 7.45
CA GLY A 369 11.74 21.00 7.97
C GLY A 369 11.03 19.65 7.78
N PRO A 370 10.05 19.30 8.62
CA PRO A 370 9.30 18.03 8.55
C PRO A 370 8.68 17.71 7.18
N LEU A 371 8.41 18.73 6.37
CA LEU A 371 7.88 18.57 5.00
C LEU A 371 8.89 17.91 4.05
N ILE A 372 10.19 18.18 4.20
CA ILE A 372 11.22 17.56 3.35
C ILE A 372 11.33 16.06 3.67
N ASP A 373 11.31 15.70 4.95
CA ASP A 373 11.26 14.29 5.37
C ASP A 373 10.00 13.60 4.84
N ARG A 374 8.85 14.28 4.91
CA ARG A 374 7.59 13.76 4.38
C ARG A 374 7.67 13.54 2.86
N MET A 375 8.30 14.44 2.11
CA MET A 375 8.53 14.31 0.67
C MET A 375 9.34 13.06 0.32
N PHE A 376 10.46 12.81 1.02
CA PHE A 376 11.24 11.59 0.82
C PHE A 376 10.44 10.34 1.17
N ARG A 377 9.64 10.37 2.24
CA ARG A 377 8.79 9.25 2.61
C ARG A 377 7.71 8.94 1.56
N PHE A 378 7.15 9.95 0.88
CA PHE A 378 6.27 9.72 -0.27
C PHE A 378 6.98 9.04 -1.44
N LEU A 379 8.23 9.45 -1.74
CA LEU A 379 9.04 8.81 -2.78
C LEU A 379 9.36 7.35 -2.42
N VAL A 380 9.66 7.08 -1.15
CA VAL A 380 9.90 5.73 -0.62
C VAL A 380 8.63 4.87 -0.72
N GLU A 381 7.48 5.41 -0.31
CA GLU A 381 6.20 4.67 -0.28
C GLU A 381 5.76 4.14 -1.64
N VAL A 382 5.94 4.93 -2.70
CA VAL A 382 5.60 4.51 -4.07
C VAL A 382 6.70 3.64 -4.70
N GLY A 383 7.86 3.56 -4.05
CA GLY A 383 8.99 2.76 -4.51
C GLY A 383 9.96 3.50 -5.42
N LEU A 384 9.88 4.84 -5.54
CA LEU A 384 10.81 5.62 -6.36
C LEU A 384 12.23 5.67 -5.76
N LEU A 385 12.35 5.70 -4.43
CA LEU A 385 13.63 5.72 -3.72
C LEU A 385 13.71 4.59 -2.69
N PHE A 386 14.74 3.76 -2.76
CA PHE A 386 15.06 2.79 -1.71
C PHE A 386 15.95 3.45 -0.64
N PRO A 387 15.52 3.52 0.64
CA PRO A 387 16.32 4.15 1.70
C PRO A 387 17.46 3.24 2.17
N LEU A 388 18.64 3.81 2.34
CA LEU A 388 19.81 3.17 2.93
C LEU A 388 20.17 3.83 4.27
N GLN A 389 21.02 3.18 5.06
CA GLN A 389 21.53 3.77 6.30
C GLN A 389 22.28 5.07 6.02
N ALA A 390 21.88 6.13 6.74
CA ALA A 390 22.55 7.42 6.70
C ALA A 390 23.97 7.32 7.26
N VAL A 391 24.88 8.13 6.72
CA VAL A 391 26.30 8.16 7.14
C VAL A 391 26.66 9.57 7.58
N SER A 392 27.36 9.69 8.71
CA SER A 392 27.90 10.95 9.22
C SER A 392 29.42 10.98 9.03
N HIS A 393 29.93 12.06 8.45
CA HIS A 393 31.37 12.33 8.30
C HIS A 393 31.83 13.51 9.18
N GLY A 394 31.14 13.74 10.30
CA GLY A 394 31.40 14.84 11.23
C GLY A 394 30.32 15.92 11.26
N PRO A 395 30.53 17.02 12.01
CA PRO A 395 29.53 18.06 12.23
C PRO A 395 29.05 18.69 10.91
N GLY A 396 27.75 18.63 10.61
CA GLY A 396 27.16 19.18 9.38
C GLY A 396 27.41 18.37 8.10
N ARG A 397 27.88 17.12 8.21
CA ARG A 397 28.13 16.22 7.07
C ARG A 397 27.40 14.88 7.23
N LYS A 398 26.11 14.94 7.54
CA LYS A 398 25.21 13.79 7.51
C LYS A 398 24.57 13.68 6.14
N TYR A 399 24.59 12.48 5.56
CA TYR A 399 24.02 12.20 4.25
C TYR A 399 22.92 11.17 4.38
N LEU A 400 21.72 11.55 3.93
CA LEU A 400 20.67 10.59 3.62
C LEU A 400 21.07 9.86 2.34
N ARG A 401 20.90 8.54 2.31
CA ARG A 401 21.33 7.70 1.19
C ARG A 401 20.13 6.98 0.60
N PHE A 402 20.05 6.99 -0.73
CA PHE A 402 18.97 6.34 -1.46
C PHE A 402 19.48 5.66 -2.72
N ILE A 403 18.82 4.59 -3.15
CA ILE A 403 18.95 4.05 -4.50
C ILE A 403 17.74 4.53 -5.30
N PRO A 404 17.90 5.31 -6.39
CA PRO A 404 16.80 5.60 -7.29
C PRO A 404 16.33 4.34 -8.02
N HIS A 405 15.03 4.24 -8.28
CA HIS A 405 14.43 3.09 -8.92
C HIS A 405 15.14 2.71 -10.23
N LEU A 406 15.61 1.46 -10.33
CA LEU A 406 16.50 1.01 -11.42
C LEU A 406 15.87 1.12 -12.82
N ALA A 407 14.56 0.93 -12.96
CA ALA A 407 13.87 1.15 -14.25
C ALA A 407 14.03 2.59 -14.80
N PHE A 408 14.04 3.60 -13.93
CA PHE A 408 14.24 4.99 -14.33
C PHE A 408 15.70 5.23 -14.75
N LEU A 409 16.66 4.69 -14.00
CA LEU A 409 18.08 4.74 -14.38
C LEU A 409 18.34 4.01 -15.72
N LEU A 410 17.68 2.87 -15.94
CA LEU A 410 17.77 2.12 -17.20
C LEU A 410 17.21 2.93 -18.37
N LYS A 411 16.03 3.56 -18.20
CA LYS A 411 15.41 4.43 -19.20
C LYS A 411 16.30 5.64 -19.52
N GLU A 412 16.91 6.26 -18.51
CA GLU A 412 17.84 7.38 -18.65
C GLU A 412 19.18 6.98 -19.28
N GLY A 413 19.43 5.67 -19.44
CA GLY A 413 20.62 5.15 -20.09
C GLY A 413 21.84 5.02 -19.16
N ALA A 414 21.62 4.92 -17.85
CA ALA A 414 22.69 4.73 -16.86
C ALA A 414 23.59 3.52 -17.17
N PHE A 415 23.01 2.44 -17.71
CA PHE A 415 23.67 1.15 -17.90
C PHE A 415 24.08 0.87 -19.36
N ARG A 416 24.20 1.90 -20.21
CA ARG A 416 24.57 1.72 -21.63
C ARG A 416 26.07 1.56 -21.81
N GLU A 417 26.48 0.64 -22.68
CA GLU A 417 27.84 0.56 -23.20
C GLU A 417 27.90 1.24 -24.58
N GLY A 418 28.43 2.47 -24.60
CA GLY A 418 28.46 3.28 -25.83
C GLY A 418 27.06 3.63 -26.35
N ARG A 419 26.78 3.38 -27.63
CA ARG A 419 25.49 3.70 -28.27
C ARG A 419 24.44 2.57 -28.19
N LYS A 420 24.79 1.38 -27.69
CA LYS A 420 23.90 0.20 -27.72
C LYS A 420 23.40 -0.14 -26.30
N ALA A 421 22.09 -0.29 -26.17
CA ALA A 421 21.47 -0.87 -24.98
C ALA A 421 21.42 -2.40 -25.14
N SER A 422 21.73 -3.12 -24.06
CA SER A 422 21.68 -4.59 -24.01
C SER A 422 21.00 -5.04 -22.72
N VAL A 423 20.13 -6.04 -22.83
CA VAL A 423 19.40 -6.67 -21.72
C VAL A 423 20.34 -7.20 -20.62
N ARG A 424 21.60 -7.51 -20.96
CA ARG A 424 22.60 -8.06 -20.02
C ARG A 424 23.33 -7.01 -19.18
N THR A 425 23.37 -5.75 -19.63
CA THR A 425 24.23 -4.72 -19.05
C THR A 425 23.90 -4.41 -17.58
N LEU A 426 22.63 -4.16 -17.27
CA LEU A 426 22.19 -3.90 -15.89
C LEU A 426 22.53 -5.09 -14.97
N PRO A 427 22.11 -6.34 -15.26
CA PRO A 427 22.50 -7.49 -14.44
C PRO A 427 24.02 -7.63 -14.23
N LEU A 428 24.83 -7.41 -15.26
CA LEU A 428 26.29 -7.48 -15.15
C LEU A 428 26.87 -6.38 -14.26
N ILE A 429 26.33 -5.15 -14.33
CA ILE A 429 26.76 -4.03 -13.48
C ILE A 429 26.38 -4.28 -12.02
N MET A 430 25.24 -4.92 -11.75
CA MET A 430 24.83 -5.27 -10.38
C MET A 430 25.72 -6.34 -9.72
N GLN A 431 26.53 -7.05 -10.51
CA GLN A 431 27.54 -7.99 -10.00
C GLN A 431 28.91 -7.32 -9.77
N GLN A 432 29.08 -6.05 -10.16
CA GLN A 432 30.32 -5.32 -9.94
C GLN A 432 30.42 -4.79 -8.50
N PRO A 433 31.63 -4.51 -8.00
CA PRO A 433 31.79 -3.87 -6.69
C PRO A 433 31.06 -2.53 -6.60
N ALA A 434 30.39 -2.33 -5.47
CA ALA A 434 29.77 -1.07 -5.13
C ALA A 434 30.83 0.04 -5.00
N SER A 435 30.51 1.21 -5.55
CA SER A 435 31.33 2.40 -5.39
C SER A 435 31.40 2.84 -3.92
N LYS A 436 32.58 3.20 -3.45
CA LYS A 436 32.81 3.63 -2.06
C LYS A 436 32.06 4.90 -1.70
N HIS A 437 31.77 5.75 -2.68
CA HIS A 437 31.16 7.06 -2.46
C HIS A 437 29.87 7.18 -3.28
N PRO A 438 28.75 7.57 -2.64
CA PRO A 438 27.52 7.83 -3.36
C PRO A 438 27.67 9.09 -4.23
N VAL A 439 26.78 9.25 -5.20
CA VAL A 439 26.61 10.48 -5.95
C VAL A 439 26.06 11.55 -5.00
N ARG A 440 26.94 12.41 -4.50
CA ARG A 440 26.60 13.44 -3.51
C ARG A 440 25.94 14.64 -4.17
N ARG A 441 24.82 15.09 -3.61
CA ARG A 441 24.08 16.28 -4.02
C ARG A 441 23.54 17.00 -2.78
N ASP A 442 23.35 18.31 -2.93
CA ASP A 442 22.63 19.12 -1.95
C ASP A 442 21.15 19.18 -2.36
N LEU A 443 20.24 19.29 -1.40
CA LEU A 443 18.80 19.35 -1.70
C LEU A 443 18.50 20.47 -2.70
N LEU A 444 19.02 21.67 -2.44
CA LEU A 444 18.87 22.84 -3.31
C LEU A 444 19.40 22.62 -4.73
N SER A 445 20.40 21.77 -4.91
CA SER A 445 20.92 21.43 -6.25
C SER A 445 19.99 20.51 -7.05
N LEU A 446 19.11 19.77 -6.36
CA LEU A 446 18.14 18.87 -6.98
C LEU A 446 16.78 19.54 -7.24
N VAL A 447 16.38 20.53 -6.44
CA VAL A 447 15.09 21.22 -6.61
C VAL A 447 15.21 22.64 -7.18
N GLY A 448 16.35 23.30 -6.97
CA GLY A 448 16.52 24.73 -7.24
C GLY A 448 16.07 25.61 -6.07
N ALA A 449 16.76 26.73 -5.85
CA ALA A 449 16.53 27.60 -4.70
C ALA A 449 15.12 28.22 -4.64
N GLN A 450 14.55 28.58 -5.80
CA GLN A 450 13.19 29.14 -5.87
C GLN A 450 12.11 28.11 -5.54
N ALA A 451 12.27 26.87 -6.00
CA ALA A 451 11.31 25.81 -5.73
C ALA A 451 11.33 25.37 -4.26
N ALA A 452 12.51 25.41 -3.61
CA ALA A 452 12.64 25.14 -2.18
C ALA A 452 11.89 26.15 -1.30
N GLN A 453 11.76 27.42 -1.73
CA GLN A 453 10.98 28.44 -1.03
C GLN A 453 9.46 28.24 -1.15
N GLN A 454 9.00 27.38 -2.06
CA GLN A 454 7.59 27.07 -2.27
C GLN A 454 7.10 25.87 -1.47
N ILE A 455 7.95 25.26 -0.61
CA ILE A 455 7.56 24.15 0.25
C ILE A 455 6.54 24.66 1.28
N LYS A 456 5.27 24.29 1.08
CA LYS A 456 4.14 24.65 1.94
C LYS A 456 3.09 23.53 1.93
N LEU A 457 2.13 23.63 2.85
CA LEU A 457 0.89 22.87 2.79
C LEU A 457 -0.11 23.58 1.87
N ASP A 458 -0.76 22.83 0.98
CA ASP A 458 -1.78 23.32 0.05
C ASP A 458 -3.17 23.20 0.68
N LEU A 459 -3.44 24.08 1.63
CA LEU A 459 -4.69 24.05 2.37
C LEU A 459 -5.84 24.62 1.53
N PRO A 460 -6.98 23.89 1.39
CA PRO A 460 -8.10 24.39 0.61
C PRO A 460 -8.69 25.64 1.27
N PRO A 461 -9.03 26.70 0.51
CA PRO A 461 -9.59 27.91 1.08
C PRO A 461 -10.96 27.63 1.74
N CYS A 462 -11.45 28.62 2.49
CA CYS A 462 -12.81 28.58 3.01
C CYS A 462 -13.83 28.46 1.87
N GLN A 463 -14.76 27.52 2.01
CA GLN A 463 -15.79 27.19 1.03
C GLN A 463 -16.85 28.28 0.91
N ASN A 464 -16.99 29.11 1.95
CA ASN A 464 -17.95 30.21 2.02
C ASN A 464 -17.30 31.55 1.59
N CYS A 465 -16.20 31.96 2.23
CA CYS A 465 -15.60 33.29 1.98
C CYS A 465 -14.28 33.28 1.18
N GLY A 466 -13.74 32.12 0.81
CA GLY A 466 -12.49 32.02 0.05
C GLY A 466 -11.20 32.33 0.83
N ALA A 467 -11.28 32.72 2.11
CA ALA A 467 -10.10 33.02 2.92
C ALA A 467 -9.17 31.79 3.06
N HIS A 468 -7.86 32.02 3.00
CA HIS A 468 -6.85 30.98 3.20
C HIS A 468 -6.90 30.39 4.61
N ARG A 469 -6.55 29.11 4.76
CA ARG A 469 -6.37 28.51 6.08
C ARG A 469 -4.99 28.90 6.62
N LEU A 470 -4.92 29.12 7.94
CA LEU A 470 -3.68 29.44 8.65
C LEU A 470 -2.87 28.18 8.95
N ASN A 471 -3.55 27.07 9.21
CA ASN A 471 -2.96 25.75 9.44
C ASN A 471 -3.94 24.63 9.06
N ASP A 472 -3.44 23.41 8.98
CA ASP A 472 -4.18 22.20 8.64
C ASP A 472 -5.19 21.78 9.71
N SER A 473 -4.90 22.04 10.99
CA SER A 473 -5.78 21.76 12.13
C SER A 473 -6.98 22.72 12.27
N GLN A 474 -7.10 23.72 11.40
CA GLN A 474 -8.11 24.76 11.52
C GLN A 474 -9.52 24.22 11.21
N LEU A 475 -10.38 24.15 12.24
CA LEU A 475 -11.76 23.65 12.12
C LEU A 475 -12.75 24.70 11.60
N PHE A 476 -12.51 25.98 11.88
CA PHE A 476 -13.41 27.09 11.52
C PHE A 476 -12.65 28.20 10.81
N CYS A 477 -13.29 28.84 9.82
CA CYS A 477 -12.69 29.94 9.09
C CYS A 477 -12.43 31.14 10.02
N HIS A 478 -11.18 31.62 10.05
CA HIS A 478 -10.78 32.77 10.87
C HIS A 478 -11.46 34.07 10.42
N ASN A 479 -11.94 34.14 9.18
CA ASN A 479 -12.58 35.31 8.60
C ASN A 479 -14.11 35.30 8.74
N CYS A 480 -14.78 34.19 8.41
CA CYS A 480 -16.25 34.12 8.38
C CYS A 480 -16.89 33.14 9.37
N GLY A 481 -16.10 32.43 10.20
CA GLY A 481 -16.61 31.49 11.19
C GLY A 481 -17.14 30.16 10.64
N GLU A 482 -17.21 29.99 9.31
CA GLU A 482 -17.72 28.78 8.67
C GLU A 482 -16.90 27.54 9.05
N ARG A 483 -17.57 26.40 9.30
CA ARG A 483 -16.87 25.14 9.53
C ARG A 483 -16.16 24.71 8.25
N LEU A 484 -14.85 24.53 8.36
CA LEU A 484 -14.01 24.12 7.25
C LEU A 484 -14.13 22.61 7.06
N VAL A 485 -14.48 22.19 5.85
CA VAL A 485 -14.63 20.77 5.50
C VAL A 485 -13.42 20.33 4.68
N ALA A 486 -12.86 19.15 4.97
CA ALA A 486 -11.86 18.53 4.11
C ALA A 486 -12.54 17.87 2.90
N ALA A 487 -11.88 17.85 1.75
CA ALA A 487 -12.36 17.07 0.60
C ALA A 487 -12.40 15.58 0.99
N SER A 488 -13.49 14.87 0.70
CA SER A 488 -13.58 13.42 0.95
C SER A 488 -13.00 12.69 -0.26
N LEU A 489 -12.05 11.82 0.00
CA LEU A 489 -11.38 11.05 -1.04
C LEU A 489 -12.27 9.97 -1.62
N PHE A 490 -13.15 9.40 -0.80
CA PHE A 490 -14.24 8.56 -1.26
C PHE A 490 -15.14 9.31 -2.24
N GLU A 491 -15.61 10.51 -1.89
CA GLU A 491 -16.44 11.32 -2.80
C GLU A 491 -15.70 11.70 -4.09
N GLU A 492 -14.41 12.04 -4.02
CA GLU A 492 -13.60 12.32 -5.21
C GLU A 492 -13.41 11.06 -6.09
N CYS A 493 -13.24 9.88 -5.48
CA CYS A 493 -13.23 8.60 -6.20
C CYS A 493 -14.56 8.34 -6.91
N MET A 494 -15.68 8.56 -6.22
CA MET A 494 -17.02 8.37 -6.80
C MET A 494 -17.29 9.32 -7.97
N LYS A 495 -16.72 10.53 -7.98
CA LYS A 495 -16.82 11.49 -9.10
C LYS A 495 -15.99 11.09 -10.32
N LEU A 496 -15.11 10.08 -10.23
CA LEU A 496 -14.28 9.67 -11.37
C LEU A 496 -15.17 9.21 -12.54
N PRO A 497 -14.98 9.77 -13.75
CA PRO A 497 -15.73 9.35 -14.93
C PRO A 497 -15.46 7.90 -15.31
N LEU A 498 -16.47 7.17 -15.77
CA LEU A 498 -16.32 5.77 -16.22
C LEU A 498 -15.27 5.59 -17.31
N LYS A 499 -15.05 6.61 -18.16
CA LYS A 499 -14.01 6.62 -19.19
C LYS A 499 -12.58 6.43 -18.66
N LYS A 500 -12.34 6.68 -17.36
CA LYS A 500 -11.04 6.49 -16.70
C LYS A 500 -10.83 5.07 -16.16
N VAL A 501 -11.83 4.19 -16.20
CA VAL A 501 -11.70 2.81 -15.75
C VAL A 501 -10.89 2.00 -16.79
N PRO A 502 -9.69 1.50 -16.47
CA PRO A 502 -8.88 0.72 -17.39
C PRO A 502 -9.53 -0.63 -17.70
N GLY A 503 -9.21 -1.16 -18.89
CA GLY A 503 -9.69 -2.48 -19.33
C GLY A 503 -11.08 -2.49 -19.96
N ILE A 504 -11.88 -1.42 -19.86
CA ILE A 504 -13.17 -1.30 -20.55
C ILE A 504 -12.97 -0.56 -21.88
N SER A 505 -13.54 -1.07 -22.97
CA SER A 505 -13.40 -0.41 -24.27
C SER A 505 -14.14 0.93 -24.29
N GLN A 506 -13.50 1.97 -24.81
CA GLN A 506 -14.10 3.31 -24.87
C GLN A 506 -15.42 3.33 -25.64
N THR A 507 -15.55 2.48 -26.66
CA THR A 507 -16.80 2.29 -27.41
C THR A 507 -17.92 1.73 -26.54
N LEU A 508 -17.62 0.79 -25.64
CA LEU A 508 -18.60 0.24 -24.70
C LEU A 508 -19.00 1.28 -23.65
N ILE A 509 -18.03 2.01 -23.10
CA ILE A 509 -18.29 3.11 -22.14
C ILE A 509 -19.16 4.18 -22.78
N SER A 510 -18.92 4.51 -24.05
CA SER A 510 -19.69 5.52 -24.79
C SER A 510 -21.15 5.07 -25.01
N ARG A 511 -21.40 3.75 -25.15
CA ARG A 511 -22.76 3.20 -25.23
C ARG A 511 -23.45 3.23 -23.87
N VAL A 512 -22.78 2.76 -22.82
CA VAL A 512 -23.31 2.78 -21.44
C VAL A 512 -23.69 4.21 -21.05
N THR A 513 -22.81 5.17 -21.30
CA THR A 513 -23.04 6.59 -20.99
C THR A 513 -24.07 7.27 -21.90
N ARG A 514 -24.52 6.65 -22.99
CA ARG A 514 -25.59 7.17 -23.85
C ARG A 514 -26.94 6.53 -23.54
N GLU A 515 -26.94 5.24 -23.20
CA GLU A 515 -28.15 4.41 -23.09
C GLU A 515 -28.63 4.24 -21.65
N THR A 516 -27.81 4.60 -20.64
CA THR A 516 -28.18 4.56 -19.21
C THR A 516 -27.96 5.92 -18.55
N GLN A 517 -28.22 6.05 -17.24
CA GLN A 517 -27.84 7.21 -16.43
C GLN A 517 -26.43 7.09 -15.82
N LEU A 518 -25.73 5.99 -16.04
CA LEU A 518 -24.42 5.73 -15.43
C LEU A 518 -23.33 6.58 -16.13
N ARG A 519 -22.66 7.47 -15.39
CA ARG A 519 -21.61 8.37 -15.90
C ARG A 519 -20.29 8.23 -15.15
N THR A 520 -20.38 7.92 -13.87
CA THR A 520 -19.28 7.91 -12.91
C THR A 520 -19.15 6.54 -12.24
N ILE A 521 -18.03 6.33 -11.56
CA ILE A 521 -17.82 5.18 -10.68
C ILE A 521 -18.91 5.14 -9.59
N GLY A 522 -19.27 6.31 -9.05
CA GLY A 522 -20.30 6.44 -8.01
C GLY A 522 -21.69 5.97 -8.45
N ASP A 523 -22.07 6.19 -9.71
CA ASP A 523 -23.39 5.77 -10.21
C ASP A 523 -23.50 4.24 -10.24
N ILE A 524 -22.42 3.54 -10.61
CA ILE A 524 -22.38 2.07 -10.59
C ILE A 524 -22.34 1.56 -9.15
N TYR A 525 -21.53 2.19 -8.30
CA TYR A 525 -21.36 1.79 -6.90
C TYR A 525 -22.65 1.95 -6.07
N SER A 526 -23.40 3.03 -6.30
CA SER A 526 -24.62 3.36 -5.56
C SER A 526 -25.88 2.64 -6.07
N SER A 527 -25.80 1.99 -7.23
CA SER A 527 -26.94 1.25 -7.77
C SER A 527 -27.27 0.03 -6.89
N GLN A 528 -28.55 -0.11 -6.56
CA GLN A 528 -29.06 -1.30 -5.85
C GLN A 528 -28.92 -2.57 -6.69
N ASN A 529 -28.93 -2.45 -8.02
CA ASN A 529 -28.73 -3.56 -8.94
C ASN A 529 -27.93 -3.11 -10.17
N ALA A 530 -26.65 -2.80 -9.94
CA ALA A 530 -25.74 -2.33 -10.99
C ALA A 530 -25.69 -3.28 -12.21
N SER A 531 -25.89 -4.59 -11.99
CA SER A 531 -25.90 -5.58 -13.06
C SER A 531 -27.12 -5.43 -13.98
N ALA A 532 -28.31 -5.15 -13.42
CA ALA A 532 -29.51 -4.90 -14.21
C ALA A 532 -29.41 -3.57 -14.97
N ASP A 533 -28.99 -2.50 -14.28
CA ASP A 533 -28.86 -1.17 -14.89
C ASP A 533 -27.86 -1.17 -16.05
N LEU A 534 -26.75 -1.92 -15.93
CA LEU A 534 -25.77 -2.07 -17.01
C LEU A 534 -26.34 -2.86 -18.20
N GLN A 535 -27.24 -3.81 -17.95
CA GLN A 535 -27.85 -4.64 -19.00
C GLN A 535 -28.90 -3.90 -19.84
N GLU A 536 -29.34 -2.71 -19.42
CA GLU A 536 -30.15 -1.82 -20.26
C GLU A 536 -29.38 -1.33 -21.50
N THR A 537 -28.04 -1.39 -21.47
CA THR A 537 -27.20 -1.02 -22.61
C THR A 537 -27.13 -2.12 -23.66
N ASN A 538 -27.33 -1.77 -24.93
CA ASN A 538 -27.17 -2.70 -26.04
C ASN A 538 -25.75 -3.31 -26.05
N TYR A 539 -25.68 -4.63 -26.24
CA TYR A 539 -24.45 -5.44 -26.18
C TYR A 539 -23.84 -5.63 -24.79
N VAL A 540 -24.53 -5.27 -23.70
CA VAL A 540 -24.10 -5.59 -22.33
C VAL A 540 -25.00 -6.70 -21.79
N GLY A 541 -24.55 -7.95 -21.89
CA GLY A 541 -25.18 -9.08 -21.20
C GLY A 541 -24.62 -9.28 -19.79
N PRO A 542 -25.15 -10.25 -19.02
CA PRO A 542 -24.77 -10.49 -17.62
C PRO A 542 -23.26 -10.62 -17.39
N ARG A 543 -22.55 -11.36 -18.26
CA ARG A 543 -21.08 -11.52 -18.17
C ARG A 543 -20.32 -10.22 -18.37
N ARG A 544 -20.78 -9.35 -19.28
CA ARG A 544 -20.13 -8.05 -19.53
C ARG A 544 -20.44 -7.05 -18.42
N ALA A 545 -21.67 -7.05 -17.91
CA ALA A 545 -22.06 -6.25 -16.75
C ALA A 545 -21.18 -6.61 -15.54
N GLN A 546 -21.04 -7.91 -15.24
CA GLN A 546 -20.17 -8.39 -14.18
C GLN A 546 -18.70 -7.97 -14.38
N GLY A 547 -18.16 -8.12 -15.58
CA GLY A 547 -16.78 -7.69 -15.88
C GLY A 547 -16.57 -6.17 -15.80
N ILE A 548 -17.61 -5.35 -16.03
CA ILE A 548 -17.57 -3.91 -15.78
C ILE A 548 -17.52 -3.64 -14.27
N ILE A 549 -18.42 -4.28 -13.50
CA ILE A 549 -18.48 -4.12 -12.04
C ILE A 549 -17.16 -4.52 -11.40
N GLU A 550 -16.58 -5.66 -11.77
CA GLU A 550 -15.29 -6.13 -11.24
C GLU A 550 -14.16 -5.14 -11.51
N ARG A 551 -14.11 -4.54 -12.70
CA ARG A 551 -13.09 -3.52 -13.03
C ARG A 551 -13.33 -2.21 -12.28
N VAL A 552 -14.58 -1.80 -12.12
CA VAL A 552 -14.93 -0.61 -11.33
C VAL A 552 -14.53 -0.82 -9.87
N THR A 553 -14.88 -1.96 -9.29
CA THR A 553 -14.47 -2.35 -7.92
C THR A 553 -12.95 -2.41 -7.80
N ALA A 554 -12.25 -2.97 -8.79
CA ALA A 554 -10.78 -3.00 -8.79
C ALA A 554 -10.17 -1.59 -8.82
N VAL A 555 -10.76 -0.65 -9.57
CA VAL A 555 -10.33 0.76 -9.57
C VAL A 555 -10.64 1.45 -8.25
N ILE A 556 -11.80 1.21 -7.66
CA ILE A 556 -12.14 1.73 -6.32
C ILE A 556 -11.11 1.20 -5.32
N ASP A 557 -10.87 -0.11 -5.32
CA ASP A 557 -9.88 -0.74 -4.45
C ASP A 557 -8.47 -0.22 -4.73
N GLU A 558 -8.08 0.08 -5.97
CA GLU A 558 -6.76 0.63 -6.30
C GLU A 558 -6.62 2.12 -5.93
N PHE A 559 -7.70 2.89 -6.09
CA PHE A 559 -7.72 4.31 -5.76
C PHE A 559 -7.76 4.53 -4.23
N LEU A 560 -8.56 3.73 -3.54
CA LEU A 560 -8.77 3.76 -2.09
C LEU A 560 -7.76 2.90 -1.32
N SER A 561 -7.03 2.00 -2.00
CA SER A 561 -5.78 1.46 -1.45
C SER A 561 -4.69 2.50 -1.54
#